data_AF-A0A7W2R0L2-F1
#
_entry.id   AF-A0A7W2R0L2-F1
#
_cell.length_a   1.000
_cell.length_b   1.000
_cell.length_c   1.000
_cell.angle_alpha   90.00
_cell.angle_beta   90.00
_cell.angle_gamma   90.00
#
_symmetry.space_group_name_H-M   'P 1'
#
loop_
_entity.id
_entity.type
_entity.pdbx_description
1 polymer ?
#
loop_
_entity_poly.entity_id
_entity_poly.type
_entity_poly.pdbx_seq_one_letter_code
_entity_poly.pdbx_strand_id
1 'polypeptide(L)' 'MILRDAFDGLRRFSEFQKNLGLAKTILASRLKWLVESGLLEPLQVRSLDGRMLNPEDCVRKVVRHG' A
#
# COMPACT_ATOMS: atom_id res chain seq x y z
N MET A 1 5.86 11.34 -8.29
CA MET A 1 4.57 12.02 -7.95
C MET A 1 3.56 10.91 -7.76
N ILE A 2 2.82 10.83 -6.65
CA ILE A 2 2.04 9.61 -6.29
C ILE A 2 1.15 9.10 -7.43
N LEU A 3 0.34 9.96 -8.06
CA LEU A 3 -0.54 9.52 -9.14
C LEU A 3 0.23 8.97 -10.35
N ARG A 4 1.29 9.67 -10.77
CA ARG A 4 2.14 9.20 -11.87
C ARG A 4 2.71 7.82 -11.56
N ASP A 5 3.30 7.66 -10.39
CA ASP A 5 3.88 6.41 -9.92
C ASP A 5 2.83 5.28 -9.88
N ALA A 6 1.58 5.59 -9.48
CA ALA A 6 0.48 4.63 -9.49
C ALA A 6 0.08 4.22 -10.93
N PHE A 7 0.04 5.17 -11.86
CA PHE A 7 -0.19 4.88 -13.29
C PHE A 7 0.96 4.10 -13.92
N ASP A 8 2.19 4.31 -13.45
CA ASP A 8 3.38 3.53 -13.84
C ASP A 8 3.37 2.11 -13.22
N GLY A 9 2.32 1.75 -12.46
CA GLY A 9 2.06 0.39 -12.00
C GLY A 9 2.53 0.09 -10.57
N LEU A 10 3.00 1.09 -9.82
CA LEU A 10 3.32 0.90 -8.40
C LEU A 10 2.03 0.67 -7.62
N ARG A 11 2.00 -0.38 -6.80
CA ARG A 11 0.79 -0.80 -6.06
C ARG A 11 1.02 -0.94 -4.56
N ARG A 12 2.25 -1.23 -4.12
CA ARG A 12 2.55 -1.42 -2.69
C ARG A 12 3.04 -0.14 -2.05
N PHE A 13 2.65 0.08 -0.80
CA PHE A 13 3.09 1.22 0.00
C PHE A 13 4.62 1.36 0.05
N SER A 14 5.34 0.25 0.21
CA SER A 14 6.81 0.24 0.25
C SER A 14 7.45 0.67 -1.07
N GLU A 15 6.82 0.42 -2.21
CA GLU A 15 7.30 0.86 -3.52
C GLU A 15 7.18 2.38 -3.65
N PHE A 16 6.02 2.94 -3.31
CA PHE A 16 5.84 4.40 -3.24
C PHE A 16 6.82 5.05 -2.27
N GLN A 17 7.06 4.45 -1.10
CA GLN A 17 8.01 4.98 -0.13
C GLN A 17 9.44 4.99 -0.69
N LYS A 18 9.86 3.91 -1.34
CA LYS A 18 11.20 3.79 -1.95
C LYS A 18 11.36 4.76 -3.12
N ASN A 19 10.34 4.91 -3.96
CA ASN A 19 10.42 5.72 -5.18
C ASN A 19 10.33 7.22 -4.90
N LEU A 20 9.49 7.63 -3.96
CA LEU A 20 9.25 9.04 -3.64
C LEU A 20 10.18 9.58 -2.54
N GLY A 21 10.85 8.72 -1.77
CA GLY A 21 11.70 9.12 -0.64
C GLY A 21 10.94 9.80 0.51
N LEU A 22 9.61 9.68 0.54
CA LEU A 22 8.76 10.34 1.54
C LEU A 22 8.75 9.57 2.87
N ALA A 23 8.64 10.32 3.95
CA ALA A 23 8.32 9.76 5.26
C ALA A 23 6.98 9.00 5.22
N LYS A 24 6.91 7.87 5.95
CA LYS A 24 5.73 6.98 5.96
C LYS A 24 4.43 7.70 6.31
N THR A 25 4.47 8.59 7.30
CA THR A 25 3.29 9.33 7.78
C THR A 25 2.75 10.26 6.70
N ILE A 26 3.63 11.01 6.03
CA ILE A 26 3.25 11.91 4.93
C ILE A 26 2.70 11.12 3.75
N LEU A 27 3.37 10.03 3.36
CA LEU A 27 2.89 9.17 2.28
C LEU A 27 1.51 8.58 2.59
N ALA A 28 1.30 8.07 3.81
CA ALA A 28 0.03 7.52 4.25
C ALA A 28 -1.09 8.55 4.20
N SER A 29 -0.87 9.77 4.70
CA SER A 29 -1.87 10.84 4.65
C SER A 29 -2.22 11.25 3.22
N ARG A 30 -1.23 11.32 2.32
CA ARG A 30 -1.47 11.67 0.91
C ARG A 30 -2.23 10.58 0.17
N LEU A 31 -1.86 9.31 0.36
CA LEU A 31 -2.59 8.18 -0.22
C LEU A 31 -4.02 8.12 0.30
N LYS A 32 -4.22 8.33 1.60
CA LYS A 32 -5.56 8.38 2.20
C LYS A 32 -6.42 9.47 1.57
N TRP A 33 -5.89 10.69 1.43
CA TRP A 33 -6.60 11.78 0.78
C TRP A 33 -6.95 11.46 -0.69
N LEU A 34 -6.04 10.85 -1.43
CA LEU A 34 -6.30 10.43 -2.82
C LEU A 34 -7.44 9.39 -2.89
N VAL A 35 -7.49 8.46 -1.94
CA VAL A 35 -8.58 7.49 -1.85
C VAL A 35 -9.90 8.16 -1.49
N GLU A 36 -9.91 9.03 -0.48
CA GLU A 36 -11.10 9.78 -0.07
C GLU A 36 -11.64 10.69 -1.19
N SER A 37 -10.76 11.22 -2.04
CA SER A 37 -11.13 12.02 -3.22
C SER A 37 -11.63 11.19 -4.41
N GLY A 38 -11.60 9.85 -4.33
CA GLY A 38 -11.98 8.95 -5.41
C GLY A 38 -10.96 8.84 -6.54
N LEU A 39 -9.75 9.37 -6.37
CA LEU A 39 -8.68 9.30 -7.37
C LEU A 39 -7.91 7.97 -7.32
N LEU A 40 -7.98 7.25 -6.20
CA LEU A 40 -7.40 5.92 -6.02
C LEU A 40 -8.38 5.03 -5.26
N GLU A 41 -8.25 3.72 -5.45
CA GLU A 41 -8.94 2.72 -4.64
C GLU A 41 -7.93 1.73 -4.06
N PRO A 42 -8.13 1.26 -2.82
CA PRO A 42 -7.30 0.20 -2.26
C PRO A 42 -7.56 -1.10 -3.01
N LEU A 43 -6.49 -1.76 -3.44
CA LEU A 43 -6.60 -3.08 -4.07
C LEU A 43 -7.03 -4.12 -3.04
N GLN A 44 -8.06 -4.87 -3.42
CA GLN A 44 -8.48 -6.08 -2.74
C GLN A 44 -7.44 -7.19 -2.95
N VAL A 45 -6.77 -7.62 -1.88
CA VAL A 45 -5.78 -8.70 -1.93
C VAL A 45 -6.48 -9.99 -1.56
N ARG A 46 -6.25 -11.07 -2.32
CA ARG A 46 -6.74 -12.40 -1.97
C ARG A 46 -5.61 -13.24 -1.37
N SER A 47 -5.96 -14.05 -0.38
CA SER A 47 -5.11 -15.09 0.17
C SER A 47 -4.90 -16.21 -0.86
N LEU A 48 -3.91 -17.07 -0.61
CA LEU A 48 -3.63 -18.25 -1.43
C LEU A 48 -4.81 -19.22 -1.50
N ASP A 49 -5.61 -19.28 -0.44
CA ASP A 49 -6.85 -20.05 -0.34
C ASP A 49 -8.03 -19.40 -1.11
N GLY A 50 -7.82 -18.23 -1.73
CA GLY A 50 -8.82 -17.51 -2.50
C GLY A 50 -9.74 -16.59 -1.68
N ARG A 51 -9.63 -16.55 -0.34
CA ARG A 51 -10.40 -15.63 0.51
C ARG A 51 -9.88 -14.20 0.39
N MET A 52 -10.75 -13.21 0.62
CA MET A 52 -10.33 -11.82 0.72
C MET A 52 -9.45 -11.64 1.96
N LEU A 53 -8.31 -10.97 1.83
CA LEU A 53 -7.48 -10.57 2.97
C LEU A 53 -7.95 -9.21 3.46
N ASN A 54 -8.46 -9.18 4.69
CA ASN A 54 -8.78 -7.95 5.39
C ASN A 54 -7.58 -7.46 6.22
N PRO A 55 -7.59 -6.20 6.69
CA PRO A 55 -6.55 -5.69 7.59
C PRO A 55 -6.34 -6.54 8.85
N GLU A 56 -7.40 -7.13 9.41
CA GLU A 56 -7.31 -8.03 10.57
C GLU A 56 -6.58 -9.35 10.28
N ASP A 57 -6.54 -9.80 9.02
CA ASP A 57 -5.79 -10.99 8.60
C ASP A 57 -4.28 -10.71 8.52
N CYS A 58 -3.87 -9.44 8.47
CA CYS A 58 -2.47 -9.04 8.35
C CYS A 58 -1.72 -9.20 9.69
N VAL A 59 -1.22 -10.40 9.96
CA VAL A 59 -0.36 -10.66 11.13
C VAL A 59 1.09 -10.26 10.86
N ARG A 60 1.69 -9.51 11.79
CA ARG A 60 3.14 -9.27 11.76
C ARG A 60 3.88 -10.51 12.27
N LYS A 61 4.52 -11.24 11.36
CA LYS A 61 5.47 -12.30 11.73
C LYS A 61 6.86 -11.70 11.87
N VAL A 62 7.47 -11.84 13.05
CA VAL A 62 8.89 -11.50 13.24
C VAL A 62 9.71 -12.59 12.57
N VAL A 63 10.32 -12.27 11.42
CA VAL A 63 11.26 -13.17 10.74
C VAL A 63 12.64 -12.89 11.30
N ARG A 64 13.16 -13.78 12.17
CA ARG A 64 14.57 -13.74 12.57
C ARG A 64 15.40 -14.19 11.37
N HIS A 65 16.10 -13.26 10.73
CA HIS A 65 17.24 -13.61 9.89
C HIS A 65 18.37 -14.03 10.84
N GLY A 66 18.80 -15.28 10.74
CA GLY A 66 20.02 -15.78 11.37
C GLY A 66 21.26 -15.38 10.58
#